data_AF-A0A7X3KFY4-F1
#
_entry.id   AF-A0A7X3KFY4-F1
#
_cell.length_a   1.000
_cell.length_b   1.000
_cell.length_c   1.000
_cell.angle_alpha   90.00
_cell.angle_beta   90.00
_cell.angle_gamma   90.00
#
_symmetry.space_group_name_H-M   'P 1'
#
loop_
_entity.id
_entity.type
_entity.pdbx_description
1 polymer ?
#
loop_
_entity_poly.entity_id
_entity_poly.type
_entity_poly.pdbx_seq_one_letter_code
_entity_poly.pdbx_strand_id
1 'polypeptide(L)' 'MNAEGSEEELNRMMAIVERSVPHPNMSDLIFWGEEERSAEDIVEQALKYEPELLL' A
#
# COMPACT_ATOMS: atom_id res chain seq x y z
N MET A 1 7.60 12.23 2.37
CA MET A 1 7.90 10.79 2.51
C MET A 1 9.33 10.63 2.97
N ASN A 2 9.55 10.03 4.14
CA ASN A 2 10.87 9.63 4.61
C ASN A 2 11.01 8.13 4.32
N ALA A 3 11.70 7.79 3.23
CA ALA A 3 12.02 6.41 2.90
C ALA A 3 13.51 6.17 3.18
N GLU A 4 13.83 5.05 3.82
CA GLU A 4 15.19 4.64 4.13
C GLU A 4 15.53 3.35 3.38
N GLY A 5 16.71 3.32 2.75
CA GLY A 5 17.20 2.19 1.98
C GLY A 5 17.55 2.56 0.53
N SER A 6 18.20 1.62 -0.15
CA SER A 6 18.46 1.69 -1.61
C SER A 6 17.17 1.46 -2.41
N GLU A 7 17.16 1.87 -3.68
CA GLU A 7 16.02 1.61 -4.58
C GLU A 7 15.68 0.12 -4.68
N GLU A 8 16.68 -0.74 -4.80
CA GLU A 8 16.51 -2.20 -4.75
C GLU A 8 15.86 -2.70 -3.44
N GLU A 9 16.22 -2.13 -2.29
CA GLU A 9 15.62 -2.50 -1.00
C GLU A 9 14.17 -2.04 -0.94
N LEU A 10 13.90 -0.80 -1.32
CA LEU A 10 12.56 -0.22 -1.34
C LEU A 10 11.64 -0.98 -2.30
N ASN A 11 12.13 -1.38 -3.47
CA ASN A 11 11.39 -2.20 -4.42
C ASN A 11 11.05 -3.58 -3.85
N ARG A 12 11.99 -4.22 -3.13
CA ARG A 12 11.71 -5.49 -2.44
C ARG A 12 10.68 -5.32 -1.34
N MET A 13 10.77 -4.24 -0.56
CA MET A 13 9.79 -3.94 0.48
C MET A 13 8.40 -3.70 -0.12
N MET A 14 8.29 -2.94 -1.20
CA MET A 14 7.03 -2.70 -1.90
C MET A 14 6.39 -4.01 -2.38
N ALA A 15 7.18 -4.86 -3.05
CA ALA A 15 6.72 -6.17 -3.51
C ALA A 15 6.32 -7.16 -2.39
N ILE A 16 6.78 -6.92 -1.16
CA ILE A 16 6.31 -7.68 0.01
C ILE A 16 4.96 -7.14 0.47
N VAL A 17 4.80 -5.82 0.59
CA VAL A 17 3.54 -5.25 1.08
C VAL A 17 2.41 -5.51 0.09
N GLU A 18 2.64 -5.33 -1.22
CA GLU A 18 1.65 -5.59 -2.27
C GLU A 18 1.11 -7.03 -2.25
N ARG A 19 1.96 -8.03 -1.97
CA ARG A 19 1.51 -9.44 -1.87
C ARG A 19 0.79 -9.76 -0.56
N SER A 20 0.96 -8.91 0.45
CA SER A 20 0.52 -9.18 1.83
C SER A 20 -0.88 -8.63 2.13
N VAL A 21 -1.45 -7.84 1.23
CA VAL A 21 -2.76 -7.20 1.39
C VAL A 21 -3.68 -7.57 0.23
N PRO A 22 -5.01 -7.62 0.45
CA PRO A 22 -5.97 -7.92 -0.62
C PRO A 22 -6.17 -6.76 -1.61
N HIS A 23 -5.76 -5.54 -1.26
CA HIS A 23 -5.90 -4.38 -2.12
C HIS A 23 -5.03 -4.50 -3.39
N PRO A 24 -5.62 -4.45 -4.61
CA PRO A 24 -4.91 -4.73 -5.85
C PRO A 24 -3.82 -3.70 -6.18
N ASN A 25 -4.00 -2.45 -5.74
CA ASN A 25 -3.05 -1.35 -5.99
C ASN A 25 -2.60 -0.68 -4.69
N MET A 26 -1.91 -1.40 -3.80
CA MET A 26 -1.44 -0.84 -2.52
C MET A 26 -0.55 0.41 -2.69
N SER A 27 0.25 0.45 -3.76
CA SER A 27 1.09 1.61 -4.09
C SER A 27 0.28 2.90 -4.24
N ASP A 28 -0.95 2.82 -4.75
CA ASP A 28 -1.82 3.97 -4.96
C ASP A 28 -2.14 4.66 -3.64
N LEU A 29 -2.36 3.87 -2.59
CA LEU A 29 -2.62 4.37 -1.23
C LEU A 29 -1.40 5.07 -0.62
N ILE A 30 -0.18 4.70 -1.04
CA ILE A 30 1.06 5.27 -0.53
C ILE A 30 1.38 6.60 -1.22
N PHE A 31 1.43 6.65 -2.57
CA PHE A 31 1.91 7.85 -3.26
C PHE A 31 0.80 8.77 -3.82
N TRP A 32 -0.44 8.29 -3.90
CA TRP A 32 -1.57 9.03 -4.48
C TRP A 32 -2.77 9.13 -3.53
N GLY A 33 -2.59 8.83 -2.25
CA GLY A 33 -3.61 9.07 -1.23
C GLY A 33 -3.99 10.55 -1.17
N GLU A 34 -5.30 10.85 -1.20
CA GLU A 34 -5.81 12.22 -1.18
C GLU A 34 -5.57 12.95 0.15
N GLU A 35 -5.18 12.22 1.20
CA GLU A 35 -4.97 12.74 2.56
C GLU A 35 -3.60 12.30 3.10
N GLU A 36 -2.98 13.13 3.94
CA GLU A 36 -1.82 12.71 4.74
C GLU A 36 -2.26 11.65 5.75
N ARG A 37 -2.06 10.38 5.40
CA ARG A 37 -2.35 9.23 6.26
C ARG A 37 -1.09 8.68 6.89
N SER A 38 -1.23 8.12 8.09
CA SER A 38 -0.15 7.36 8.71
C SER A 38 0.09 6.06 7.94
N ALA A 39 1.28 5.46 8.11
CA ALA A 39 1.58 4.17 7.47
C ALA A 39 0.61 3.08 7.96
N GLU A 40 0.23 3.14 9.23
CA GLU A 40 -0.74 2.26 9.86
C GLU A 40 -2.12 2.37 9.21
N ASP A 41 -2.62 3.59 8.97
CA ASP A 41 -3.92 3.81 8.34
C ASP A 41 -3.97 3.29 6.90
N ILE A 42 -2.89 3.49 6.14
CA ILE A 42 -2.75 2.98 4.77
C ILE A 42 -2.81 1.45 4.77
N VAL A 43 -2.08 0.79 5.66
CA VAL A 43 -2.09 -0.68 5.79
C VAL A 43 -3.47 -1.19 6.20
N GLU A 44 -4.11 -0.54 7.17
CA GLU A 44 -5.45 -0.90 7.65
C GLU A 44 -6.49 -0.80 6.52
N GLN A 45 -6.44 0.27 5.73
CA GLN A 45 -7.29 0.44 4.54
C GLN A 45 -7.05 -0.66 3.52
N ALA A 46 -5.78 -1.01 3.26
CA ALA A 46 -5.42 -2.04 2.31
C ALA A 46 -5.88 -3.44 2.75
N LEU A 47 -5.80 -3.75 4.05
CA LEU A 47 -6.27 -5.00 4.64
C LEU A 47 -7.80 -5.15 4.59
N LYS A 48 -8.52 -4.03 4.70
CA LYS A 48 -9.99 -3.97 4.64
C LYS A 48 -10.56 -3.94 3.22
N TYR A 49 -9.72 -3.94 2.18
CA TYR A 49 -10.21 -3.88 0.82
C TYR A 49 -11.05 -5.12 0.48
N GLU A 50 -12.32 -4.89 0.18
CA GLU A 50 -13.24 -5.89 -0.37
C GLU A 50 -13.47 -5.56 -1.84
N PRO A 51 -13.16 -6.50 -2.77
CA PRO A 51 -13.49 -6.30 -4.17
C PRO A 51 -15.00 -6.11 -4.32
N GLU A 52 -15.43 -5.02 -4.92
CA GLU A 52 -16.82 -4.86 -5.33
C GLU A 52 -17.12 -5.93 -6.40
N LEU A 53 -17.79 -7.02 -5.99
CA LEU A 53 -18.35 -7.99 -6.92
C LEU A 53 -19.45 -7.26 -7.71
N LEU A 54 -19.16 -6.91 -8.96
CA LEU A 54 -20.19 -6.59 -9.94
C LEU A 54 -21.03 -7.87 -10.15
N LEU A 55 -22.15 -7.95 -9.42
CA LEU A 55 -23.16 -8.99 -9.53
C LEU A 55 -23.98 -8.86 -10.82
#